data_AF-T1BBM2-F1
#
_entry.id   AF-T1BBM2-F1
#
_cell.length_a   1.000
_cell.length_b   1.000
_cell.length_c   1.000
_cell.angle_alpha   90.00
_cell.angle_beta   90.00
_cell.angle_gamma   90.00
#
_symmetry.space_group_name_H-M   'P 1'
#
loop_
_entity.id
_entity.type
_entity.pdbx_description
1 polymer ?
#
loop_
_entity_poly.entity_id
_entity_poly.type
_entity_poly.pdbx_seq_one_letter_code
_entity_poly.pdbx_strand_id
1 'polypeptide(L)'
;TADFAGEVDRALDVADVALFVVAASGVPADTAALWRRCREAGVPAVVFVNALDAERADYESVLRELESMVGPTLAPLEIPLGSGSDFTGVVDLLRDEALVYGPDGERRTAIPASVADLEARARASLLEAIVVGDDAMTERYLENEDLAWDELEEVLSRLMSDGRIVPVTVGSALRGVGVGRLVTLLDEIAESRPIAMVRGGEVVAVARD
;
A
#
# COMPACT_ATOMS: atom_id res chain seq x y z
N THR A 1 -12.44 19.61 0.07
CA THR A 1 -13.74 20.33 0.14
C THR A 1 -14.35 20.15 1.53
N ALA A 2 -14.65 21.25 2.23
CA ALA A 2 -15.30 21.21 3.55
C ALA A 2 -16.72 20.59 3.52
N ASP A 3 -17.33 20.49 2.34
CA ASP A 3 -18.70 20.01 2.13
C ASP A 3 -18.92 18.52 2.44
N PHE A 4 -17.86 17.69 2.44
CA PHE A 4 -17.99 16.23 2.61
C PHE A 4 -17.29 15.69 3.85
N ALA A 5 -16.76 16.57 4.71
CA ALA A 5 -16.00 16.18 5.90
C ALA A 5 -16.82 15.26 6.82
N GLY A 6 -18.08 15.59 7.08
CA GLY A 6 -18.95 14.75 7.91
C GLY A 6 -19.33 13.41 7.28
N GLU A 7 -19.25 13.27 5.96
CA GLU A 7 -19.49 11.98 5.29
C GLU A 7 -18.26 11.08 5.39
N VAL A 8 -17.06 11.65 5.24
CA VAL A 8 -15.80 10.93 5.44
C VAL A 8 -15.69 10.37 6.84
N ASP A 9 -16.00 11.16 7.88
CA ASP A 9 -15.90 10.69 9.27
C ASP A 9 -16.83 9.50 9.52
N ARG A 10 -18.09 9.58 9.05
CA ARG A 10 -19.05 8.48 9.18
C ARG A 10 -18.65 7.24 8.38
N ALA A 11 -18.00 7.41 7.24
CA ALA A 11 -17.48 6.30 6.46
C ALA A 11 -16.32 5.61 7.20
N LEU A 12 -15.43 6.39 7.81
CA LEU A 12 -14.31 5.87 8.60
C LEU A 12 -14.78 5.13 9.86
N ASP A 13 -15.86 5.58 10.51
CA ASP A 13 -16.43 4.92 11.70
C ASP A 13 -16.86 3.46 11.46
N VAL A 14 -17.13 3.07 10.21
CA VAL A 14 -17.61 1.73 9.84
C VAL A 14 -16.68 0.99 8.86
N ALA A 15 -15.58 1.62 8.45
CA ALA A 15 -14.67 1.04 7.47
C ALA A 15 -13.65 0.11 8.13
N ASP A 16 -13.53 -1.09 7.57
CA ASP A 16 -12.44 -2.00 7.92
C ASP A 16 -11.09 -1.53 7.35
N VAL A 17 -11.11 -0.95 6.14
CA VAL A 17 -9.93 -0.45 5.42
C VAL A 17 -10.30 0.78 4.60
N ALA A 18 -9.41 1.78 4.56
CA ALA A 18 -9.52 2.95 3.70
C ALA A 18 -8.60 2.83 2.47
N LEU A 19 -9.13 3.08 1.27
CA LEU A 19 -8.34 3.15 0.05
C LEU A 19 -8.13 4.60 -0.40
N PHE A 20 -6.88 5.05 -0.38
CA PHE A 20 -6.45 6.33 -0.93
C PHE A 20 -6.03 6.16 -2.38
N VAL A 21 -6.88 6.57 -3.31
CA VAL A 21 -6.53 6.59 -4.74
C VAL A 21 -5.89 7.92 -5.09
N VAL A 22 -4.65 7.89 -5.59
CA VAL A 22 -3.89 9.07 -6.01
C VAL A 22 -3.48 8.91 -7.47
N ALA A 23 -3.59 9.97 -8.27
CA ALA A 23 -3.14 9.92 -9.65
C ALA A 23 -1.60 9.97 -9.71
N ALA A 24 -1.00 9.26 -10.66
CA ALA A 24 0.43 9.29 -10.93
C ALA A 24 0.96 10.68 -11.34
N SER A 25 0.09 11.68 -11.53
CA SER A 25 0.47 13.06 -11.85
C SER A 25 0.65 13.98 -10.64
N GLY A 26 0.40 13.50 -9.41
CA GLY A 26 0.60 14.28 -8.19
C GLY A 26 -0.43 13.98 -7.08
N VAL A 27 -0.05 14.27 -5.83
CA VAL A 27 -0.92 14.14 -4.66
C VAL A 27 -1.77 15.41 -4.50
N PRO A 28 -3.12 15.33 -4.53
CA PRO A 28 -3.98 16.48 -4.30
C PRO A 28 -3.74 17.10 -2.90
N ALA A 29 -3.80 18.42 -2.79
CA ALA A 29 -3.53 19.15 -1.54
C ALA A 29 -4.44 18.74 -0.35
N ASP A 30 -5.70 18.37 -0.63
CA ASP A 30 -6.67 17.96 0.39
C ASP A 30 -6.37 16.55 0.96
N THR A 31 -5.53 15.75 0.29
CA THR A 31 -5.22 14.37 0.70
C THR A 31 -4.62 14.31 2.10
N ALA A 32 -3.77 15.29 2.47
CA ALA A 32 -3.15 15.34 3.79
C ALA A 32 -4.14 15.58 4.94
N ALA A 33 -5.28 16.22 4.67
CA ALA A 33 -6.34 16.39 5.67
C ALA A 33 -7.16 15.10 5.83
N LEU A 34 -7.47 14.40 4.72
CA LEU A 34 -8.13 13.10 4.73
C LEU A 34 -7.25 12.03 5.40
N TRP A 35 -5.95 12.05 5.12
CA TRP A 35 -4.95 11.17 5.71
C TRP A 35 -4.96 11.28 7.24
N ARG A 36 -4.89 12.50 7.78
CA ARG A 36 -4.93 12.76 9.23
C ARG A 36 -6.21 12.21 9.86
N ARG A 37 -7.36 12.42 9.22
CA ARG A 37 -8.65 11.88 9.70
C ARG A 37 -8.69 10.36 9.74
N CYS A 38 -8.18 9.70 8.69
CA CYS A 38 -8.06 8.25 8.66
C CYS A 38 -7.17 7.72 9.79
N ARG A 39 -6.05 8.40 10.06
CA ARG A 39 -5.13 8.06 11.16
C ARG A 39 -5.77 8.27 12.53
N GLU A 40 -6.49 9.37 12.73
CA GLU A 40 -7.24 9.67 13.96
C GLU A 40 -8.35 8.63 14.23
N ALA A 41 -8.99 8.12 13.18
CA ALA A 41 -9.99 7.06 13.26
C ALA A 41 -9.40 5.65 13.52
N GLY A 42 -8.08 5.49 13.42
CA GLY A 42 -7.42 4.18 13.57
C GLY A 42 -7.82 3.17 12.49
N VAL A 43 -8.19 3.64 11.30
CA VAL A 43 -8.54 2.80 10.16
C VAL A 43 -7.26 2.51 9.35
N PRO A 44 -6.90 1.23 9.13
CA PRO A 44 -5.85 0.83 8.19
C PRO A 44 -6.09 1.41 6.82
N ALA A 45 -5.01 1.82 6.16
CA ALA A 45 -5.09 2.51 4.89
C ALA A 45 -4.16 1.90 3.86
N VAL A 46 -4.65 1.80 2.63
CA VAL A 46 -3.89 1.39 1.44
C VAL A 46 -3.82 2.58 0.50
N VAL A 47 -2.67 2.80 -0.13
CA VAL A 47 -2.54 3.78 -1.22
C VAL A 47 -2.49 3.04 -2.55
N PHE A 48 -3.27 3.52 -3.53
CA PHE A 48 -3.21 3.07 -4.91
C PHE A 48 -2.82 4.23 -5.82
N VAL A 49 -1.63 4.15 -6.41
CA VAL A 49 -1.16 5.09 -7.42
C VAL A 49 -1.73 4.69 -8.78
N ASN A 50 -2.74 5.41 -9.22
CA ASN A 50 -3.53 5.13 -10.42
C ASN A 50 -3.08 5.98 -11.62
N ALA A 51 -3.60 5.65 -12.81
CA ALA A 51 -3.39 6.40 -14.05
C ALA A 51 -1.92 6.47 -14.49
N LEU A 52 -1.17 5.39 -14.24
CA LEU A 52 0.22 5.26 -14.71
C LEU A 52 0.34 5.20 -16.23
N ASP A 53 -0.77 4.96 -16.92
CA ASP A 53 -0.87 5.04 -18.37
C ASP A 53 -1.03 6.46 -18.94
N ALA A 54 -1.15 7.47 -18.07
CA ALA A 54 -1.25 8.86 -18.48
C ALA A 54 0.12 9.43 -18.91
N GLU A 55 0.10 10.33 -19.90
CA GLU A 55 1.32 10.96 -20.45
C GLU A 55 2.18 11.69 -19.40
N ARG A 56 1.53 12.22 -18.35
CA ARG A 56 2.18 12.97 -17.27
C ARG A 56 2.39 12.14 -15.99
N ALA A 57 2.41 10.81 -16.11
CA ALA A 57 2.65 9.92 -14.98
C ALA A 57 4.10 10.04 -14.50
N ASP A 58 4.28 10.39 -13.23
CA ASP A 58 5.55 10.49 -12.51
C ASP A 58 5.41 9.81 -11.15
N TYR A 59 5.58 8.49 -11.16
CA TYR A 59 5.49 7.65 -9.97
C TYR A 59 6.47 8.08 -8.88
N GLU A 60 7.73 8.38 -9.23
CA GLU A 60 8.76 8.71 -8.25
C GLU A 60 8.48 10.04 -7.55
N SER A 61 7.90 11.02 -8.24
CA SER A 61 7.43 12.26 -7.59
C SER A 61 6.27 12.00 -6.65
N VAL A 62 5.28 11.22 -7.09
CA VAL A 62 4.12 10.88 -6.24
C VAL A 62 4.56 10.10 -5.00
N LEU A 63 5.48 9.14 -5.14
CA LEU A 63 6.00 8.38 -4.02
C LEU A 63 6.68 9.29 -2.99
N ARG A 64 7.53 10.22 -3.42
CA ARG A 64 8.18 11.21 -2.52
C ARG A 64 7.18 12.13 -1.81
N GLU A 65 6.11 12.53 -2.50
CA GLU A 65 5.03 13.33 -1.90
C GLU A 65 4.26 12.51 -0.83
N LEU A 66 3.98 11.24 -1.12
CA LEU A 66 3.36 10.30 -0.18
C LEU A 66 4.27 10.04 1.02
N GLU A 67 5.57 9.82 0.82
CA GLU A 67 6.56 9.63 1.88
C GLU A 67 6.60 10.86 2.81
N SER A 68 6.55 12.07 2.23
CA SER A 68 6.51 13.32 3.00
C SER A 68 5.23 13.46 3.82
N MET A 69 4.12 12.89 3.36
CA MET A 69 2.82 12.93 4.04
C MET A 69 2.65 11.83 5.11
N VAL A 70 3.14 10.62 4.81
CA VAL A 70 2.91 9.41 5.62
C VAL A 70 4.09 9.12 6.55
N GLY A 71 5.32 9.43 6.14
CA GLY A 71 6.55 9.14 6.86
C GLY A 71 7.06 7.71 6.66
N PRO A 72 7.88 7.19 7.59
CA PRO A 72 8.63 5.94 7.42
C PRO A 72 7.76 4.66 7.42
N THR A 73 6.45 4.82 7.58
CA THR A 73 5.48 3.71 7.56
C THR A 73 4.88 3.47 6.18
N LEU A 74 5.23 4.29 5.19
CA LEU A 74 4.85 4.07 3.79
C LEU A 74 5.67 2.90 3.24
N ALA A 75 5.00 1.88 2.74
CA ALA A 75 5.64 0.66 2.24
C ALA A 75 5.24 0.42 0.78
N PRO A 76 6.10 0.74 -0.20
CA PRO A 76 5.83 0.34 -1.57
C PRO A 76 5.85 -1.19 -1.68
N LEU A 77 4.71 -1.79 -2.02
CA LEU A 77 4.62 -3.22 -2.34
C LEU A 77 4.89 -3.47 -3.82
N GLU A 78 4.61 -2.46 -4.65
CA GLU A 78 4.69 -2.53 -6.09
C GLU A 78 5.34 -1.28 -6.68
N ILE A 79 6.04 -1.46 -7.81
CA ILE A 79 6.51 -0.34 -8.64
C ILE A 79 6.04 -0.53 -10.09
N PRO A 80 5.85 0.55 -10.86
CA PRO A 80 5.37 0.43 -12.23
C PRO A 80 6.41 -0.15 -13.17
N LEU A 81 5.96 -0.98 -14.10
CA LEU A 81 6.75 -1.41 -15.25
C LEU A 81 6.42 -0.52 -16.46
N GLY A 82 7.28 0.48 -16.70
CA GLY A 82 7.09 1.54 -17.69
C GLY A 82 6.22 2.69 -17.18
N SER A 83 5.98 3.68 -18.02
CA SER A 83 5.14 4.84 -17.72
C SER A 83 4.42 5.36 -18.97
N GLY A 84 3.28 6.01 -18.79
CA GLY A 84 2.49 6.56 -19.89
C GLY A 84 2.06 5.48 -20.89
N SER A 85 2.39 5.69 -22.18
CA SER A 85 2.08 4.71 -23.22
C SER A 85 2.73 3.35 -22.94
N ASP A 86 3.91 3.35 -22.33
CA ASP A 86 4.78 2.19 -22.14
C ASP A 86 4.51 1.46 -20.81
N PHE A 87 3.53 1.94 -20.04
CA PHE A 87 3.07 1.24 -18.84
C PHE A 87 2.38 -0.08 -19.23
N THR A 88 3.02 -1.19 -18.84
CA THR A 88 2.61 -2.55 -19.24
C THR A 88 2.40 -3.50 -18.08
N GLY A 89 2.72 -3.09 -16.85
CA GLY A 89 2.64 -3.99 -15.72
C GLY A 89 3.17 -3.41 -14.42
N VAL A 90 3.37 -4.28 -13.44
CA VAL A 90 3.85 -3.93 -12.11
C VAL A 90 4.97 -4.88 -11.71
N VAL A 91 5.85 -4.46 -10.82
CA VAL A 91 6.83 -5.33 -10.16
C VAL A 91 6.36 -5.55 -8.73
N ASP A 92 6.25 -6.82 -8.33
CA ASP A 92 5.96 -7.24 -6.96
C ASP A 92 7.29 -7.33 -6.20
N LEU A 93 7.49 -6.42 -5.23
CA LEU A 93 8.74 -6.32 -4.49
C LEU A 93 8.91 -7.41 -3.42
N LEU A 94 7.81 -8.03 -2.98
CA LEU A 94 7.85 -9.14 -2.02
C LEU A 94 8.30 -10.42 -2.72
N ARG A 95 7.77 -10.68 -3.92
CA ARG A 95 8.07 -11.90 -4.70
C ARG A 95 9.29 -11.78 -5.59
N ASP A 96 9.84 -10.57 -5.75
CA ASP A 96 10.98 -10.29 -6.63
C ASP A 96 10.69 -10.66 -8.09
N GLU A 97 9.47 -10.33 -8.55
CA GLU A 97 8.97 -10.69 -9.88
C GLU A 97 8.22 -9.54 -10.56
N ALA A 98 8.27 -9.49 -11.88
CA ALA A 98 7.46 -8.58 -12.69
C ALA A 98 6.19 -9.28 -13.20
N LEU A 99 5.08 -8.55 -13.26
CA LEU A 99 3.81 -8.98 -13.79
C LEU A 99 3.45 -8.10 -14.98
N VAL A 100 3.46 -8.70 -16.17
CA VAL A 100 3.18 -8.02 -17.44
C VAL A 100 1.76 -8.35 -17.89
N TYR A 101 1.00 -7.31 -18.20
CA TYR A 101 -0.39 -7.41 -18.63
C TYR A 101 -0.48 -7.30 -20.14
N GLY A 102 -1.21 -8.22 -20.77
CA GLY A 102 -1.44 -8.22 -22.20
C GLY A 102 -2.79 -8.81 -22.60
N PRO A 103 -3.05 -8.97 -23.91
CA PRO A 103 -4.32 -9.50 -24.42
C PRO A 103 -4.66 -10.90 -23.91
N ASP A 104 -3.64 -11.72 -23.63
CA ASP A 104 -3.77 -13.09 -23.13
C ASP A 104 -3.87 -13.16 -21.59
N GLY A 105 -3.94 -12.00 -20.92
CA GLY A 105 -3.96 -11.88 -19.47
C GLY A 105 -2.61 -11.47 -18.88
N GLU A 106 -2.45 -11.77 -17.59
CA GLU A 106 -1.26 -11.47 -16.79
C GLU A 106 -0.22 -12.59 -16.91
N ARG A 107 1.06 -12.23 -17.03
CA ARG A 107 2.19 -13.17 -17.04
C ARG A 107 3.29 -12.70 -16.11
N ARG A 108 3.83 -13.64 -15.33
CA ARG A 108 5.01 -13.41 -14.48
C ARG A 108 6.29 -13.52 -15.30
N THR A 109 7.22 -12.61 -15.06
CA THR A 109 8.53 -12.54 -15.70
C THR A 109 9.60 -12.09 -14.70
N ALA A 110 10.87 -12.26 -15.05
CA ALA A 110 11.96 -11.63 -14.30
C ALA A 110 11.84 -10.09 -14.36
N ILE A 111 12.33 -9.42 -13.32
CA ILE A 111 12.37 -7.95 -13.27
C ILE A 111 13.33 -7.43 -14.35
N PRO A 112 12.88 -6.54 -15.25
CA PRO A 112 13.76 -5.97 -16.27
C PRO A 112 14.82 -5.06 -15.66
N ALA A 113 16.05 -5.14 -16.17
CA ALA A 113 17.17 -4.32 -15.71
C ALA A 113 16.91 -2.80 -15.79
N SER A 114 15.96 -2.37 -16.64
CA SER A 114 15.55 -0.97 -16.76
C SER A 114 14.93 -0.37 -15.50
N VAL A 115 14.43 -1.21 -14.58
CA VAL A 115 13.82 -0.74 -13.31
C VAL A 115 14.62 -1.15 -12.07
N ALA A 116 15.79 -1.77 -12.23
CA ALA A 116 16.59 -2.29 -11.11
C ALA A 116 16.94 -1.22 -10.06
N ASP A 117 17.28 0.00 -10.48
CA ASP A 117 17.60 1.09 -9.54
C ASP A 117 16.37 1.58 -8.76
N LEU A 118 15.18 1.54 -9.38
CA LEU A 118 13.93 1.89 -8.70
C LEU A 118 13.50 0.77 -7.75
N GLU A 119 13.60 -0.47 -8.20
CA GLU A 119 13.33 -1.68 -7.43
C GLU A 119 14.20 -1.74 -6.17
N ALA A 120 15.52 -1.58 -6.29
CA ALA A 120 16.43 -1.60 -5.16
C ALA A 120 16.10 -0.54 -4.11
N ARG A 121 15.76 0.69 -4.54
CA ARG A 121 15.35 1.78 -3.64
C ARG A 121 14.01 1.50 -2.96
N ALA A 122 13.01 1.07 -3.73
CA ALA A 122 11.68 0.79 -3.21
C ALA A 122 11.71 -0.41 -2.24
N ARG A 123 12.50 -1.44 -2.55
CA ARG A 123 12.70 -2.61 -1.68
C ARG A 123 13.41 -2.25 -0.38
N ALA A 124 14.38 -1.33 -0.43
CA ALA A 124 15.00 -0.79 0.78
C ALA A 124 13.99 -0.02 1.64
N SER A 125 13.15 0.82 1.03
CA SER A 125 12.07 1.54 1.73
C SER A 125 11.02 0.60 2.33
N LEU A 126 10.65 -0.46 1.61
CA LEU A 126 9.76 -1.51 2.11
C LEU A 126 10.34 -2.20 3.35
N LEU A 127 11.62 -2.61 3.28
CA LEU A 127 12.31 -3.22 4.41
C LEU A 127 12.39 -2.26 5.60
N GLU A 128 12.73 -1.00 5.37
CA GLU A 128 12.78 0.04 6.41
C GLU A 128 11.42 0.20 7.09
N ALA A 129 10.32 0.24 6.32
CA ALA A 129 8.98 0.34 6.86
C ALA A 129 8.61 -0.86 7.75
N ILE A 130 8.97 -2.08 7.34
CA ILE A 130 8.75 -3.30 8.13
C ILE A 130 9.56 -3.27 9.42
N VAL A 131 10.85 -2.95 9.34
CA VAL A 131 11.76 -2.89 10.49
C VAL A 131 11.29 -1.84 11.49
N VAL A 132 11.06 -0.59 11.04
CA VAL A 132 10.58 0.51 11.90
C VAL A 132 9.18 0.24 12.44
N GLY A 133 8.38 -0.50 11.69
CA GLY A 133 7.03 -0.87 12.09
C GLY A 133 6.97 -1.94 13.18
N ASP A 134 8.04 -2.69 13.44
CA ASP A 134 8.07 -3.78 14.42
C ASP A 134 9.29 -3.73 15.35
N ASP A 135 9.05 -3.66 16.66
CA ASP A 135 10.10 -3.47 17.65
C ASP A 135 11.11 -4.65 17.66
N ALA A 136 10.65 -5.88 17.45
CA ALA A 136 11.52 -7.06 17.41
C ALA A 136 12.37 -7.09 16.13
N MET A 137 11.79 -6.71 14.98
CA MET A 137 12.56 -6.52 13.75
C MET A 137 13.59 -5.40 13.87
N THR A 138 13.25 -4.30 14.55
CA THR A 138 14.18 -3.20 14.85
C THR A 138 15.37 -3.69 15.67
N GLU A 139 15.14 -4.42 16.76
CA GLU A 139 16.21 -4.94 17.62
C GLU A 139 17.18 -5.85 16.83
N ARG A 140 16.64 -6.82 16.10
CA ARG A 140 17.45 -7.76 15.30
C ARG A 140 18.22 -7.08 14.18
N TYR A 141 17.62 -6.09 13.51
CA TYR A 141 18.29 -5.30 12.49
C TYR A 141 19.50 -4.52 13.06
N LEU A 142 19.37 -3.94 14.27
CA LEU A 142 20.48 -3.25 14.94
C LEU A 142 21.61 -4.19 15.34
N GLU A 143 21.30 -5.47 15.57
CA GLU A 143 22.27 -6.54 15.84
C GLU A 143 22.91 -7.12 14.57
N ASN A 144 22.53 -6.63 13.38
CA ASN A 144 22.94 -7.14 12.05
C ASN A 144 22.57 -8.61 11.83
N GLU A 145 21.43 -9.03 12.39
CA GLU A 145 20.87 -10.35 12.06
C GLU A 145 20.24 -10.36 10.67
N ASP A 146 20.33 -11.51 10.00
CA ASP A 146 19.66 -11.73 8.72
C ASP A 146 18.14 -11.85 8.95
N LEU A 147 17.36 -11.01 8.25
CA LEU A 147 15.90 -11.05 8.23
C LEU A 147 15.43 -11.84 7.01
N ALA A 148 14.79 -12.98 7.24
CA ALA A 148 14.25 -13.81 6.16
C ALA A 148 12.98 -13.19 5.57
N TRP A 149 12.80 -13.31 4.25
CA TRP A 149 11.64 -12.73 3.56
C TRP A 149 10.30 -13.31 4.02
N ASP A 150 10.24 -14.61 4.28
CA ASP A 150 9.03 -15.26 4.80
C ASP A 150 8.59 -14.65 6.13
N GLU A 151 9.54 -14.32 7.01
CA GLU A 151 9.28 -13.68 8.29
C GLU A 151 8.83 -12.22 8.12
N LEU A 152 9.47 -11.49 7.21
CA LEU A 152 9.10 -10.11 6.88
C LEU A 152 7.68 -10.03 6.30
N GLU A 153 7.24 -11.02 5.52
CA GLU A 153 5.89 -11.09 4.96
C GLU A 153 4.83 -11.27 6.06
N GLU A 154 5.07 -12.15 7.04
CA GLU A 154 4.17 -12.34 8.19
C GLU A 154 4.06 -11.06 9.03
N VAL A 155 5.20 -10.41 9.32
CA VAL A 155 5.23 -9.14 10.06
C VAL A 155 4.50 -8.05 9.27
N LEU A 156 4.78 -7.92 7.98
CA LEU A 156 4.14 -6.94 7.10
C LEU A 156 2.62 -7.09 7.13
N SER A 157 2.10 -8.30 6.96
CA SER A 157 0.66 -8.57 6.99
C SER A 157 0.01 -8.06 8.28
N ARG A 158 0.58 -8.38 9.44
CA ARG A 158 0.11 -7.89 10.73
C ARG A 158 0.16 -6.35 10.81
N LEU A 159 1.28 -5.75 10.43
CA LEU A 159 1.46 -4.30 10.51
C LEU A 159 0.51 -3.52 9.59
N MET A 160 0.20 -4.05 8.41
CA MET A 160 -0.82 -3.47 7.51
C MET A 160 -2.20 -3.54 8.16
N SER A 161 -2.55 -4.68 8.75
CA SER A 161 -3.85 -4.93 9.41
C SER A 161 -4.08 -4.06 10.64
N ASP A 162 -3.00 -3.76 11.37
CA ASP A 162 -3.00 -2.86 12.51
C ASP A 162 -2.95 -1.36 12.09
N GLY A 163 -2.82 -1.07 10.79
CA GLY A 163 -2.64 0.29 10.28
C GLY A 163 -1.32 0.95 10.68
N ARG A 164 -0.33 0.14 11.10
CA ARG A 164 1.03 0.60 11.43
C ARG A 164 1.87 0.82 10.16
N ILE A 165 1.60 0.06 9.10
CA ILE A 165 2.18 0.23 7.77
C ILE A 165 1.08 0.60 6.77
N VAL A 166 1.46 1.42 5.79
CA VAL A 166 0.61 1.89 4.70
C VAL A 166 1.14 1.33 3.39
N PRO A 167 0.57 0.23 2.87
CA PRO A 167 1.03 -0.34 1.62
C PRO A 167 0.69 0.57 0.43
N VAL A 168 1.62 0.67 -0.52
CA VAL A 168 1.43 1.35 -1.80
C VAL A 168 1.41 0.32 -2.91
N THR A 169 0.30 0.31 -3.64
CA THR A 169 0.10 -0.47 -4.86
C THR A 169 -0.02 0.47 -6.05
N VAL A 170 0.18 -0.06 -7.26
CA VAL A 170 0.30 0.77 -8.46
C VAL A 170 -0.53 0.16 -9.60
N GLY A 171 -1.12 1.01 -10.45
CA GLY A 171 -1.86 0.47 -11.58
C GLY A 171 -2.49 1.47 -12.53
N SER A 172 -3.28 0.92 -13.44
CA SER A 172 -4.18 1.66 -14.32
C SER A 172 -5.57 1.03 -14.22
N ALA A 173 -6.47 1.71 -13.53
CA ALA A 173 -7.87 1.33 -13.50
C ALA A 173 -8.51 1.37 -14.90
N LEU A 174 -8.03 2.25 -15.78
CA LEU A 174 -8.52 2.36 -17.15
C LEU A 174 -8.14 1.14 -18.01
N ARG A 175 -6.89 0.65 -17.87
CA ARG A 175 -6.40 -0.53 -18.60
C ARG A 175 -6.61 -1.85 -17.86
N GLY A 176 -7.12 -1.81 -16.62
CA GLY A 176 -7.29 -2.99 -15.77
C GLY A 176 -5.99 -3.59 -15.24
N VAL A 177 -4.90 -2.82 -15.22
CA VAL A 177 -3.57 -3.28 -14.77
C VAL A 177 -3.44 -3.03 -13.26
N GLY A 178 -3.03 -4.05 -12.49
CA GLY A 178 -2.82 -3.98 -11.04
C GLY A 178 -4.10 -4.01 -10.18
N VAL A 179 -5.28 -3.81 -10.78
CA VAL A 179 -6.55 -3.75 -10.04
C VAL A 179 -6.88 -5.05 -9.31
N GLY A 180 -6.62 -6.20 -9.93
CA GLY A 180 -6.86 -7.50 -9.30
C GLY A 180 -6.02 -7.68 -8.03
N ARG A 181 -4.76 -7.25 -8.07
CA ARG A 181 -3.83 -7.32 -6.94
C ARG A 181 -4.23 -6.38 -5.81
N LEU A 182 -4.66 -5.17 -6.14
CA LEU A 182 -5.25 -4.25 -5.17
C LEU A 182 -6.44 -4.90 -4.44
N VAL A 183 -7.35 -5.57 -5.16
CA VAL A 183 -8.50 -6.24 -4.55
C VAL A 183 -8.05 -7.36 -3.62
N THR A 184 -7.09 -8.20 -4.03
CA THR A 184 -6.51 -9.24 -3.19
C THR A 184 -5.91 -8.67 -1.90
N LEU A 185 -5.13 -7.60 -2.00
CA LEU A 185 -4.54 -6.93 -0.83
C LEU A 185 -5.61 -6.39 0.13
N LEU A 186 -6.68 -5.78 -0.40
CA LEU A 186 -7.78 -5.28 0.42
C LEU A 186 -8.50 -6.43 1.15
N ASP A 187 -8.67 -7.57 0.49
CA ASP A 187 -9.25 -8.77 1.09
C ASP A 187 -8.37 -9.31 2.23
N GLU A 188 -7.07 -9.44 1.98
CA GLU A 188 -6.09 -9.89 2.98
C GLU A 188 -6.11 -9.01 4.25
N ILE A 189 -6.10 -7.68 4.09
CA ILE A 189 -6.14 -6.73 5.22
C ILE A 189 -7.50 -6.78 5.94
N ALA A 190 -8.59 -6.99 5.20
CA ALA A 190 -9.91 -7.09 5.78
C ALA A 190 -10.09 -8.40 6.57
N GLU A 191 -9.54 -9.52 6.10
CA GLU A 191 -9.61 -10.82 6.75
C GLU A 191 -8.80 -10.90 8.05
N SER A 192 -7.64 -10.28 8.07
CA SER A 192 -6.73 -10.27 9.22
C SER A 192 -7.19 -9.35 10.36
N ARG A 193 -8.10 -8.40 10.10
CA ARG A 193 -8.58 -7.46 11.11
C ARG A 193 -9.61 -8.13 12.06
N PRO A 194 -9.40 -8.08 13.39
CA PRO A 194 -10.38 -8.63 14.33
C PRO A 194 -11.68 -7.84 14.27
N ILE A 195 -12.82 -8.54 14.16
CA ILE A 195 -14.13 -7.89 14.20
C ILE A 195 -14.39 -7.39 15.62
N ALA A 196 -14.64 -6.10 15.76
CA ALA A 196 -15.07 -5.51 17.01
C ALA A 196 -16.60 -5.41 17.02
N MET A 197 -17.26 -6.07 17.98
CA MET A 197 -18.70 -5.95 18.22
C MET A 197 -18.94 -5.15 19.50
N VAL A 198 -19.78 -4.12 19.44
CA VAL A 198 -20.22 -3.40 20.64
C VAL A 198 -21.40 -4.15 21.26
N ARG A 199 -21.20 -4.73 22.46
CA ARG A 199 -22.26 -5.39 23.23
C ARG A 199 -22.46 -4.67 24.55
N GLY A 200 -23.59 -3.97 24.69
CA GLY A 200 -23.93 -3.27 25.94
C GLY A 200 -23.04 -2.05 26.27
N GLY A 201 -22.38 -1.46 25.26
CA GLY A 201 -21.46 -0.32 25.44
C GLY A 201 -19.99 -0.71 25.59
N GLU A 202 -19.68 -2.01 25.66
CA GLU A 202 -18.31 -2.53 25.64
C GLU A 202 -17.96 -3.05 24.24
N VAL A 203 -16.75 -2.71 23.78
CA VAL A 203 -16.18 -3.24 22.53
C VAL A 203 -15.60 -4.62 22.82
N VAL A 204 -16.16 -5.66 22.19
CA VAL A 204 -15.73 -7.05 22.34
C VAL A 204 -15.19 -7.54 21.01
N ALA A 205 -13.96 -8.08 21.00
CA ALA A 205 -13.43 -8.75 19.83
C ALA A 205 -14.18 -10.07 19.59
N VAL A 206 -14.65 -10.29 18.37
CA VAL A 206 -15.37 -11.49 17.93
C VAL A 206 -14.55 -12.16 16.84
N ALA A 207 -14.38 -13.48 16.95
CA ALA A 207 -13.77 -14.28 15.88
C ALA A 207 -14.67 -14.27 14.64
N ARG A 208 -14.07 -14.23 13.44
CA ARG A 208 -14.81 -14.45 12.19
C ARG A 208 -15.23 -15.92 12.12
N ASP A 209 -16.52 -16.17 11.90
CA ASP A 209 -17.12 -17.51 11.68
C ASP A 209 -16.67 -18.12 10.35
#